data_AF-A0A8C4I5R3-F1
#
_entry.id   AF-A0A8C4I5R3-F1
#
_cell.length_a   1.000
_cell.length_b   1.000
_cell.length_c   1.000
_cell.angle_alpha   90.00
_cell.angle_beta   90.00
_cell.angle_gamma   90.00
#
_symmetry.space_group_name_H-M   'P 1'
#
loop_
_entity.id
_entity.type
_entity.pdbx_description
1 polymer ?
#
loop_
_entity_poly.entity_id
_entity_poly.type
_entity_poly.pdbx_seq_one_letter_code
_entity_poly.pdbx_strand_id
1 'polypeptide(L)'
;MQTIKCVVVGDGAVGKTCLLISYTTNKFPSEYVPTVFDNYAVTVMIGGEPYTLGLFDTAGKNKVDLRDDSNTLEKLAKNKQRALTCESGEKLARELKAVKYVECSALTQRGLKNVFDEAILAALEPPDNKPKKRCVLL
;
A
#
# COMPACT_ATOMS: atom_id res chain seq x y z
N MET A 1 22.88 11.40 0.92
CA MET A 1 21.57 11.00 1.46
C MET A 1 20.78 10.40 0.32
N GLN A 2 20.46 9.11 0.37
CA GLN A 2 19.71 8.45 -0.70
C GLN A 2 18.21 8.74 -0.51
N THR A 3 17.50 8.93 -1.63
CA THR A 3 16.07 9.22 -1.63
C THR A 3 15.31 8.04 -2.23
N ILE A 4 14.31 7.54 -1.50
CA ILE A 4 13.40 6.50 -1.94
C ILE A 4 12.04 7.15 -2.20
N LYS A 5 11.44 6.87 -3.37
CA LYS A 5 10.10 7.35 -3.71
C LYS A 5 9.10 6.21 -3.53
N CYS A 6 8.15 6.39 -2.62
CA CYS A 6 7.07 5.46 -2.33
C CYS A 6 5.73 6.08 -2.78
N VAL A 7 5.07 5.44 -3.74
CA VAL A 7 3.77 5.86 -4.25
C VAL A 7 2.71 4.92 -3.69
N VAL A 8 1.68 5.48 -3.04
CA VAL A 8 0.59 4.69 -2.45
C VAL A 8 -0.60 4.69 -3.39
N VAL A 9 -1.05 3.50 -3.79
CA VAL A 9 -2.16 3.29 -4.75
C VAL A 9 -3.22 2.35 -4.18
N GLY A 10 -4.43 2.43 -4.70
CA GLY A 10 -5.58 1.63 -4.29
C GLY A 10 -6.89 2.38 -4.46
N ASP A 11 -8.01 1.68 -4.27
CA ASP A 11 -9.36 2.22 -4.46
C ASP A 11 -9.63 3.46 -3.59
N GLY A 12 -10.66 4.22 -3.94
CA GLY A 12 -11.09 5.32 -3.07
C GLY A 12 -11.60 4.81 -1.73
N ALA A 13 -11.51 5.66 -0.70
CA ALA A 13 -11.94 5.38 0.68
C ALA A 13 -11.25 4.21 1.42
N VAL A 14 -10.25 3.54 0.84
CA VAL A 14 -9.50 2.45 1.52
C VAL A 14 -8.50 2.93 2.59
N GLY A 15 -8.36 4.25 2.78
CA GLY A 15 -7.53 4.83 3.85
C GLY A 15 -6.08 5.16 3.48
N LYS A 16 -5.73 5.30 2.19
CA LYS A 16 -4.38 5.69 1.73
C LYS A 16 -3.88 7.00 2.35
N THR A 17 -4.70 8.04 2.29
CA THR A 17 -4.41 9.35 2.88
C THR A 17 -4.20 9.22 4.39
N CYS A 18 -5.09 8.50 5.08
CA CYS A 18 -4.98 8.28 6.52
C CYS A 18 -3.73 7.49 6.89
N LEU A 19 -3.30 6.53 6.06
CA LEU A 19 -2.06 5.78 6.23
C LEU A 19 -0.86 6.74 6.23
N LEU A 20 -0.77 7.60 5.22
CA LEU A 20 0.32 8.55 5.05
C LEU A 20 0.34 9.62 6.15
N ILE A 21 -0.81 10.22 6.47
CA ILE A 21 -0.92 11.21 7.54
C ILE A 21 -0.58 10.58 8.89
N SER A 22 -1.11 9.39 9.20
CA SER A 22 -0.83 8.73 10.47
C SER A 22 0.65 8.38 10.62
N TYR A 23 1.31 7.98 9.54
CA TYR A 23 2.73 7.64 9.57
C TYR A 23 3.61 8.89 9.74
N THR A 24 3.28 9.97 9.05
CA THR A 24 4.08 11.20 9.07
C THR A 24 3.85 12.03 10.33
N THR A 25 2.66 12.01 10.91
CA THR A 25 2.28 12.89 12.03
C THR A 25 2.13 12.15 13.36
N ASN A 26 2.22 10.82 13.37
CA ASN A 26 1.90 9.97 14.52
C ASN A 26 0.50 10.24 15.11
N LYS A 27 -0.44 10.71 14.28
CA LYS A 27 -1.84 10.95 14.66
C LYS A 27 -2.78 10.59 13.53
N PHE A 28 -3.92 10.01 13.87
CA PHE A 28 -4.99 9.81 12.90
C PHE A 28 -5.67 11.17 12.60
N PRO A 29 -5.94 11.52 11.34
CA PRO A 29 -6.60 12.79 10.99
C PRO A 29 -8.02 12.87 11.56
N SER A 30 -8.37 14.00 12.19
CA SER A 30 -9.72 14.26 12.70
C SER A 30 -10.70 14.74 11.63
N GLU A 31 -10.18 15.32 10.56
CA GLU A 31 -10.97 15.83 9.44
C GLU A 31 -10.58 15.11 8.14
N TYR A 32 -11.59 14.73 7.36
CA TYR A 32 -11.38 14.12 6.06
C TYR A 32 -11.12 15.19 5.01
N VAL A 33 -9.88 15.26 4.53
CA VAL A 33 -9.51 16.09 3.38
C VAL A 33 -9.37 15.17 2.15
N PRO A 34 -10.18 15.37 1.08
CA PRO A 34 -10.06 14.58 -0.13
C PRO A 34 -8.70 14.78 -0.82
N THR A 35 -7.97 13.69 -1.11
CA THR A 35 -6.68 13.76 -1.81
C THR A 35 -6.88 14.10 -3.29
N VAL A 36 -6.28 15.20 -3.74
CA VAL A 36 -6.03 15.47 -5.16
C VAL A 36 -4.67 14.88 -5.53
N PHE A 37 -3.61 15.28 -4.81
CA PHE A 37 -2.27 14.68 -4.79
C PHE A 37 -1.43 15.41 -3.73
N ASP A 38 -0.84 14.68 -2.78
CA ASP A 38 0.03 15.27 -1.75
C ASP A 38 1.39 14.57 -1.72
N ASN A 39 2.45 15.36 -1.53
CA ASN A 39 3.81 14.87 -1.37
C ASN A 39 4.30 15.14 0.06
N TYR A 40 4.64 14.08 0.78
CA TYR A 40 5.27 14.16 2.09
C TYR A 40 6.71 13.65 1.99
N ALA A 41 7.59 14.15 2.86
CA ALA A 41 8.95 13.63 2.97
C ALA A 41 9.29 13.43 4.43
N VAL A 42 9.84 12.27 4.76
CA VAL A 42 10.31 11.95 6.12
C VAL A 42 11.71 11.36 6.07
N THR A 43 12.48 11.58 7.12
CA THR A 43 13.79 10.93 7.31
C THR A 43 13.61 9.68 8.15
N VAL A 44 14.12 8.55 7.66
CA VAL A 44 14.04 7.24 8.30
C VAL A 44 15.43 6.65 8.48
N MET A 45 15.66 5.94 9.58
CA MET A 45 16.93 5.28 9.88
C MET A 45 16.81 3.79 9.55
N ILE A 46 17.64 3.29 8.62
CA ILE A 46 17.67 1.88 8.21
C ILE A 46 19.12 1.40 8.28
N GLY A 47 19.38 0.36 9.08
CA GLY A 47 20.74 -0.15 9.28
C GLY A 47 21.72 0.88 9.87
N GLY A 48 21.23 1.93 10.53
CA GLY A 48 22.05 3.03 11.05
C GLY A 48 22.28 4.18 10.08
N GLU A 49 21.87 4.04 8.81
CA GLU A 49 22.01 5.06 7.77
C GLU A 49 20.70 5.86 7.58
N PRO A 50 20.78 7.19 7.39
CA PRO A 50 19.61 8.03 7.15
C PRO A 50 19.18 8.04 5.68
N TYR A 51 17.90 7.77 5.44
CA TYR A 51 17.26 7.82 4.13
C TYR A 51 16.13 8.86 4.10
N THR A 52 15.94 9.48 2.94
CA THR A 52 14.76 10.33 2.69
C THR A 52 13.69 9.50 2.00
N LEU A 53 12.55 9.30 2.65
CA LEU A 53 11.39 8.67 2.06
C LEU A 53 10.41 9.73 1.56
N GLY A 54 10.32 9.86 0.23
CA GLY A 54 9.29 10.65 -0.43
C GLY A 54 8.02 9.82 -0.58
N LEU A 55 6.93 10.29 0.01
CA LEU A 55 5.62 9.66 0.04
C LEU A 55 4.68 10.42 -0.90
N PHE A 56 4.14 9.73 -1.89
CA PHE A 56 3.29 10.31 -2.92
C PHE A 56 1.88 9.72 -2.78
N ASP A 57 0.94 10.52 -2.27
CA ASP A 57 -0.47 10.13 -2.11
C ASP A 57 -1.21 10.28 -3.45
N THR A 58 -1.94 9.25 -3.85
CA THR A 58 -2.73 9.28 -5.09
C THR A 58 -4.22 9.20 -4.79
N ALA A 59 -5.01 10.02 -5.50
CA ALA A 59 -6.46 9.91 -5.44
C ALA A 59 -6.89 8.48 -5.82
N GLY A 60 -7.72 7.85 -4.97
CA GLY A 60 -8.27 6.55 -5.32
C GLY A 60 -9.31 6.69 -6.43
N LYS A 61 -9.28 5.81 -7.42
CA LYS A 61 -10.38 5.72 -8.38
C LYS A 61 -11.60 5.14 -7.66
N ASN A 62 -12.58 5.98 -7.34
CA ASN A 62 -13.95 5.48 -7.24
C ASN A 62 -14.36 5.10 -8.66
N LYS A 63 -15.10 4.00 -8.85
CA LYS A 63 -15.69 3.63 -10.16
C LYS A 63 -16.77 4.63 -10.60
N VAL A 64 -16.44 5.92 -10.67
CA VAL A 64 -17.27 7.00 -11.21
C VAL A 64 -17.10 7.12 -12.73
N ASP A 65 -16.38 6.18 -13.34
CA ASP A 65 -16.44 5.90 -14.79
C ASP A 65 -17.50 4.84 -15.17
N LEU A 66 -18.38 4.46 -14.24
CA LEU A 66 -19.57 3.65 -14.51
C LEU A 66 -20.86 4.46 -14.37
N ARG A 67 -20.83 5.73 -14.79
CA ARG A 67 -21.98 6.64 -14.68
C ARG A 67 -23.24 6.16 -15.43
N ASP A 68 -23.12 5.19 -16.35
CA ASP A 68 -24.24 4.69 -17.15
C ASP A 68 -24.52 3.17 -17.06
N ASP A 69 -23.99 2.42 -16.09
CA ASP A 69 -24.28 0.97 -15.99
C ASP A 69 -25.02 0.59 -14.70
N SER A 70 -26.36 0.58 -14.81
CA SER A 70 -27.35 0.24 -13.76
C SER A 70 -27.10 -1.12 -13.09
N ASN A 71 -26.36 -2.03 -13.73
CA ASN A 71 -26.05 -3.35 -13.18
C ASN A 71 -24.99 -3.35 -12.06
N THR A 72 -24.22 -2.27 -11.91
CA THR A 72 -23.09 -2.24 -10.98
C THR A 72 -23.50 -1.94 -9.54
N LEU A 73 -24.53 -1.10 -9.36
CA LEU A 73 -25.05 -0.68 -8.06
C LEU A 73 -25.78 -1.82 -7.32
N GLU A 74 -26.53 -2.66 -8.04
CA GLU A 74 -27.22 -3.82 -7.44
C GLU A 74 -26.26 -4.92 -6.97
N LYS A 75 -25.12 -5.11 -7.67
CA LYS A 75 -24.09 -6.10 -7.30
C LYS A 75 -23.30 -5.70 -6.06
N LEU A 76 -23.19 -4.40 -5.78
CA LEU A 76 -22.48 -3.87 -4.61
C LEU A 76 -23.35 -3.94 -3.34
N ALA A 77 -24.67 -3.72 -3.44
CA ALA A 77 -25.59 -3.80 -2.31
C ALA A 77 -25.86 -5.24 -1.80
N LYS A 78 -25.70 -6.26 -2.67
CA LYS A 78 -25.97 -7.67 -2.32
C LYS A 78 -24.82 -8.36 -1.59
N ASN A 79 -23.60 -7.82 -1.65
CA ASN A 79 -22.45 -8.47 -1.06
C ASN A 79 -22.21 -7.94 0.36
N LYS A 80 -22.78 -8.63 1.36
CA LYS A 80 -22.39 -8.52 2.78
C LYS A 80 -20.90 -8.87 2.94
N GLN A 81 -20.03 -7.97 2.54
CA GLN A 81 -18.58 -8.20 2.56
C GLN A 81 -18.14 -8.35 4.01
N ARG A 82 -17.58 -9.52 4.31
CA ARG A 82 -16.89 -9.80 5.57
C ARG A 82 -15.50 -9.19 5.50
N ALA A 83 -14.92 -8.89 6.65
CA ALA A 83 -13.52 -8.50 6.73
C ALA A 83 -12.66 -9.53 5.98
N LEU A 84 -11.68 -9.04 5.21
CA LEU A 84 -10.68 -9.89 4.56
C LEU A 84 -9.89 -10.65 5.63
N THR A 85 -9.65 -11.94 5.39
CA THR A 85 -8.78 -12.74 6.26
C THR A 85 -7.32 -12.57 5.85
N CYS A 86 -6.42 -12.68 6.81
CA CYS A 86 -4.97 -12.61 6.58
C CYS A 86 -4.53 -13.62 5.51
N GLU A 87 -5.05 -14.86 5.58
CA GLU A 87 -4.77 -15.92 4.61
C GLU A 87 -5.15 -15.53 3.17
N SER A 88 -6.29 -14.85 3.00
CA SER A 88 -6.73 -14.37 1.68
C SER A 88 -5.80 -13.29 1.14
N GLY A 89 -5.35 -12.38 2.01
CA GLY A 89 -4.40 -11.33 1.65
C GLY A 89 -3.04 -11.90 1.21
N GLU A 90 -2.51 -12.86 1.96
CA GLU A 90 -1.26 -13.55 1.61
C GLU A 90 -1.37 -14.36 0.32
N LYS A 91 -2.51 -15.02 0.09
CA LYS A 91 -2.76 -15.75 -1.15
C LYS A 91 -2.74 -14.80 -2.35
N LEU A 92 -3.46 -13.68 -2.26
CA LEU A 92 -3.49 -12.68 -3.33
C LEU A 92 -2.11 -12.06 -3.58
N ALA A 93 -1.35 -11.75 -2.52
CA ALA A 93 0.00 -11.22 -2.66
C ALA A 93 0.93 -12.19 -3.42
N ARG A 94 0.82 -13.49 -3.16
CA ARG A 94 1.55 -14.54 -3.91
C ARG A 94 1.13 -14.60 -5.37
N GLU A 95 -0.17 -14.55 -5.64
CA GLU A 95 -0.71 -14.56 -7.01
C GLU A 95 -0.23 -13.35 -7.82
N LEU A 96 -0.18 -12.16 -7.20
CA LEU A 96 0.32 -10.93 -7.80
C LEU A 96 1.85 -10.84 -7.85
N LYS A 97 2.56 -11.81 -7.26
CA LYS A 97 4.03 -11.79 -7.06
C LYS A 97 4.51 -10.52 -6.34
N ALA A 98 3.72 -10.03 -5.39
CA ALA A 98 4.12 -8.94 -4.52
C ALA A 98 5.26 -9.39 -3.60
N VAL A 99 6.13 -8.47 -3.22
CA VAL A 99 7.28 -8.76 -2.35
C VAL A 99 6.82 -9.24 -0.97
N LYS A 100 5.78 -8.61 -0.41
CA LYS A 100 5.23 -8.95 0.90
C LYS A 100 3.78 -8.48 1.05
N TYR A 101 3.02 -9.19 1.88
CA TYR A 101 1.73 -8.75 2.43
C TYR A 101 1.92 -8.25 3.86
N VAL A 102 1.35 -7.09 4.19
CA VAL A 102 1.41 -6.50 5.54
C VAL A 102 0.05 -5.90 5.88
N GLU A 103 -0.48 -6.23 7.06
CA GLU A 103 -1.68 -5.60 7.62
C GLU A 103 -1.31 -4.43 8.52
N CYS A 104 -2.08 -3.36 8.44
CA CYS A 104 -1.92 -2.21 9.31
C CYS A 104 -3.26 -1.54 9.62
N SER A 105 -3.25 -0.72 10.66
CA SER A 105 -4.35 0.16 11.03
C SER A 105 -3.80 1.56 11.22
N ALA A 106 -4.20 2.49 10.35
CA ALA A 106 -3.84 3.90 10.51
C ALA A 106 -4.43 4.50 11.80
N LEU A 107 -5.61 4.03 12.22
CA LEU A 107 -6.33 4.51 13.40
C LEU A 107 -5.62 4.14 14.71
N THR A 108 -5.21 2.87 14.83
CA THR A 108 -4.55 2.35 16.04
C THR A 108 -3.03 2.33 15.92
N GLN A 109 -2.49 2.75 14.77
CA GLN A 109 -1.06 2.74 14.41
C GLN A 109 -0.41 1.34 14.41
N ARG A 110 -1.19 0.28 14.57
CA ARG A 110 -0.68 -1.09 14.53
C ARG A 110 -0.14 -1.40 13.14
N GLY A 111 1.09 -1.90 13.07
CA GLY A 111 1.72 -2.32 11.81
C GLY A 111 2.15 -1.19 10.88
N LEU A 112 1.91 0.07 11.24
CA LEU A 112 2.12 1.22 10.36
C LEU A 112 3.60 1.39 9.98
N LYS A 113 4.49 1.37 10.96
CA LYS A 113 5.94 1.42 10.73
C LYS A 113 6.42 0.25 9.86
N ASN A 114 5.91 -0.95 10.12
CA ASN A 114 6.29 -2.16 9.42
C ASN A 114 5.97 -2.09 7.92
N VAL A 115 4.84 -1.48 7.52
CA VAL A 115 4.51 -1.28 6.10
C VAL A 115 5.60 -0.51 5.36
N PHE A 116 6.09 0.59 5.94
CA PHE A 116 7.10 1.43 5.31
C PHE A 116 8.51 0.83 5.42
N ASP A 117 8.85 0.19 6.54
CA ASP A 117 10.12 -0.53 6.68
C ASP A 117 10.27 -1.60 5.60
N GLU A 118 9.24 -2.43 5.40
CA GLU A 118 9.26 -3.50 4.38
C GLU A 118 9.28 -2.94 2.96
N ALA A 119 8.60 -1.82 2.70
CA ALA A 119 8.66 -1.15 1.41
C ALA A 119 10.07 -0.58 1.11
N ILE A 120 10.73 -0.01 2.12
CA ILE A 120 12.10 0.49 1.99
C ILE A 120 13.07 -0.66 1.77
N LEU A 121 12.98 -1.72 2.58
CA LEU A 121 13.82 -2.91 2.42
C LEU A 121 13.64 -3.54 1.04
N ALA A 122 12.41 -3.68 0.55
CA ALA A 122 12.12 -4.19 -0.78
C ALA A 122 12.71 -3.32 -1.92
N ALA A 123 12.84 -2.00 -1.70
CA ALA A 123 13.43 -1.08 -2.66
C ALA A 123 14.97 -1.13 -2.65
N LEU A 124 15.59 -1.34 -1.48
CA LEU A 124 17.04 -1.45 -1.32
C LEU A 124 17.57 -2.84 -1.71
N GLU A 125 16.81 -3.88 -1.37
CA GLU A 125 17.14 -5.28 -1.61
C GLU A 125 16.00 -5.93 -2.42
N PRO A 126 15.93 -5.67 -3.74
CA PRO A 126 14.90 -6.27 -4.57
C PRO A 126 15.04 -7.80 -4.58
N PRO A 127 13.94 -8.56 -4.47
CA PRO A 127 14.00 -10.01 -4.47
C PRO A 127 14.59 -10.55 -5.78
N ASP A 128 15.49 -11.52 -5.65
CA ASP A 128 16.27 -12.09 -6.76
C ASP A 128 15.34 -12.95 -7.66
N ASN A 129 14.69 -12.32 -8.63
CA ASN A 129 13.68 -12.95 -9.50
C ASN A 129 14.32 -13.77 -10.65
N LYS A 130 15.48 -14.41 -10.40
CA LYS A 130 16.18 -15.20 -11.42
C LYS A 130 15.30 -16.37 -11.85
N PRO A 131 14.97 -16.53 -13.15
CA PRO A 131 14.32 -17.75 -13.61
C PRO A 131 15.25 -18.93 -13.30
N LYS A 132 14.74 -19.95 -12.61
CA LYS A 132 15.46 -21.22 -12.43
C LYS A 132 15.78 -21.78 -13.82
N LYS A 133 17.00 -21.62 -14.31
CA LYS A 133 17.47 -22.32 -15.50
C LYS A 133 17.41 -23.82 -15.18
N ARG A 134 16.46 -24.54 -15.79
CA ARG A 134 16.56 -26.00 -15.88
C ARG A 134 17.64 -26.28 -16.93
N CYS A 135 18.87 -26.49 -16.49
CA CYS A 135 19.87 -27.15 -17.32
C CYS A 135 19.72 -28.66 -17.08
N VAL A 136 19.23 -29.37 -18.10
CA VAL A 136 19.53 -30.79 -18.29
C VAL A 136 20.43 -30.81 -19.52
N LEU A 137 21.70 -31.13 -19.32
CA LEU A 137 22.57 -31.59 -20.41
C LEU A 137 22.40 -33.11 -20.41
N LEU A 138 21.81 -33.62 -21.49
CA LEU A 138 21.88 -35.03 -21.88
C LEU A 138 22.96 -35.16 -22.96
#